data_AF-A0A0Q8NML8-F1
#
_entry.id   AF-A0A0Q8NML8-F1
#
_cell.length_a   1.000
_cell.length_b   1.000
_cell.length_c   1.000
_cell.angle_alpha   90.00
_cell.angle_beta   90.00
_cell.angle_gamma   90.00
#
_symmetry.space_group_name_H-M   'P 1'
#
loop_
_entity.id
_entity.type
_entity.pdbx_description
1 polymer ?
#
loop_
_entity_poly.entity_id
_entity_poly.type
_entity_poly.pdbx_seq_one_letter_code
_entity_poly.pdbx_strand_id
1 'polypeptide(L)'
;MDDNKVSVTLASPAKIEGKREPAGTVVLVSAAVANHLYAARAIGTAPLVFDTSDTQTSADFDSEVALTAKMLADGIVAHAVTAAVAPIVAERDELIGKLAEAEEKLFEAEAHLENAAFDMASEQEKAIRNEVEAAAELDELRKRVPELEAALAEATKAGAAKAIKK
;
A
#
# COMPACT_ATOMS: atom_id res chain seq x y z
N MET A 1 -59.29 -8.79 32.44
CA MET A 1 -58.30 -9.14 31.39
C MET A 1 -58.26 -10.65 31.36
N ASP A 2 -58.97 -11.28 30.43
CA ASP A 2 -59.02 -12.74 30.24
C ASP A 2 -59.17 -13.06 28.75
N ASP A 3 -58.28 -12.49 27.93
CA ASP A 3 -58.29 -12.67 26.47
C ASP A 3 -57.52 -13.91 26.00
N ASN A 4 -56.94 -14.69 26.92
CA ASN A 4 -56.24 -15.95 26.60
C ASN A 4 -57.19 -17.15 26.60
N LYS A 5 -58.24 -17.09 25.77
CA LYS A 5 -59.12 -18.24 25.51
C LYS A 5 -58.57 -19.06 24.34
N VAL A 6 -58.41 -20.36 24.56
CA VAL A 6 -57.97 -21.35 23.56
C VAL A 6 -59.21 -22.05 23.00
N SER A 7 -59.27 -22.16 21.68
CA SER A 7 -60.30 -22.92 20.98
C SER A 7 -59.97 -24.42 21.02
N VAL A 8 -60.84 -25.22 21.63
CA VAL A 8 -60.66 -26.68 21.73
C VAL A 8 -61.88 -27.42 21.20
N THR A 9 -61.66 -28.53 20.49
CA THR A 9 -62.75 -29.40 19.99
C THR A 9 -62.96 -30.56 20.95
N LEU A 10 -64.18 -30.72 21.45
CA LEU A 10 -64.53 -31.79 22.38
C LEU A 10 -64.62 -33.15 21.67
N ALA A 11 -63.84 -34.12 22.16
CA ALA A 11 -63.92 -35.52 21.76
C ALA A 11 -65.00 -36.30 22.53
N SER A 12 -65.40 -35.82 23.71
CA SER A 12 -66.49 -36.40 24.49
C SER A 12 -67.33 -35.32 25.21
N PRO A 13 -68.58 -35.63 25.63
CA PRO A 13 -69.43 -34.63 26.28
C PRO A 13 -68.82 -34.14 27.60
N ALA A 14 -68.55 -32.84 27.70
CA ALA A 14 -67.86 -32.24 28.83
C ALA A 14 -68.66 -31.10 29.46
N LYS A 15 -68.45 -30.85 30.76
CA LYS A 15 -69.06 -29.73 31.47
C LYS A 15 -68.08 -28.56 31.49
N ILE A 16 -68.43 -27.46 30.80
CA ILE A 16 -67.62 -26.24 30.70
C ILE A 16 -68.48 -25.09 31.24
N GLU A 17 -67.95 -24.33 32.19
CA GLU A 17 -68.63 -23.16 32.80
C GLU A 17 -70.08 -23.46 33.26
N GLY A 18 -70.32 -24.68 33.76
CA GLY A 18 -71.64 -25.08 34.27
C GLY A 18 -72.58 -25.71 33.25
N LYS A 19 -72.33 -25.56 31.94
CA LYS A 19 -73.13 -26.14 30.85
C LYS A 19 -72.48 -27.40 30.30
N ARG A 20 -73.28 -28.40 29.93
CA ARG A 20 -72.80 -29.64 29.32
C ARG A 20 -72.84 -29.50 27.80
N GLU A 21 -71.67 -29.48 27.18
CA GLU A 21 -71.52 -29.39 25.73
C GLU A 21 -71.35 -30.79 25.15
N PRO A 22 -71.99 -31.10 24.00
CA PRO A 22 -71.88 -32.40 23.36
C PRO A 22 -70.50 -32.60 22.70
N ALA A 23 -70.17 -33.86 22.40
CA ALA A 23 -68.98 -34.18 21.62
C ALA A 23 -69.07 -33.57 20.21
N GLY A 24 -67.93 -33.18 19.65
CA GLY A 24 -67.80 -32.52 18.34
C GLY A 24 -67.92 -30.99 18.38
N THR A 25 -68.32 -30.40 19.50
CA THR A 25 -68.45 -28.94 19.62
C THR A 25 -67.09 -28.27 19.87
N VAL A 26 -66.86 -27.14 19.22
CA VAL A 26 -65.72 -26.26 19.47
C VAL A 26 -66.08 -25.26 20.56
N VAL A 27 -65.30 -25.21 21.64
CA VAL A 27 -65.53 -24.32 22.78
C VAL A 27 -64.29 -23.50 23.07
N LEU A 28 -64.49 -22.22 23.40
CA LEU A 28 -63.43 -21.30 23.84
C LEU A 28 -63.29 -21.39 25.34
N VAL A 29 -62.15 -21.90 25.82
CA VAL A 29 -61.89 -22.10 27.25
C VAL A 29 -60.53 -21.52 27.63
N SER A 30 -60.31 -21.20 28.90
CA SER A 30 -58.96 -20.80 29.35
C SER A 30 -57.96 -21.96 29.22
N ALA A 31 -56.66 -21.64 29.13
CA ALA A 31 -55.60 -22.65 29.03
C ALA A 31 -55.65 -23.69 30.17
N ALA A 32 -55.96 -23.26 31.39
CA ALA A 32 -56.12 -24.15 32.55
C ALA A 32 -57.28 -25.14 32.35
N VAL A 33 -58.41 -24.68 31.83
CA VAL A 33 -59.57 -25.54 31.53
C VAL A 33 -59.28 -26.46 30.36
N ALA A 34 -58.58 -26.01 29.32
CA ALA A 34 -58.13 -26.86 28.21
C ALA A 34 -57.22 -28.00 28.69
N ASN A 35 -56.29 -27.72 29.60
CA ASN A 35 -55.44 -28.76 30.20
C ASN A 35 -56.25 -29.77 31.02
N HIS A 36 -57.24 -29.31 31.79
CA HIS A 36 -58.14 -30.21 32.53
C HIS A 36 -58.98 -31.08 31.58
N LEU A 37 -59.47 -30.52 30.48
CA LEU A 37 -60.21 -31.27 29.46
C LEU A 37 -59.32 -32.30 28.77
N TYR A 38 -58.04 -31.99 28.52
CA TYR A 38 -57.08 -32.96 27.97
C TYR A 38 -56.81 -34.10 28.96
N ALA A 39 -56.54 -33.76 30.23
CA ALA A 39 -56.34 -34.75 31.29
C ALA A 39 -57.57 -35.67 31.46
N ALA A 40 -58.78 -35.11 31.33
CA ALA A 40 -60.04 -35.87 31.35
C ALA A 40 -60.32 -36.64 30.05
N ARG A 41 -59.43 -36.58 29.05
CA ARG A 41 -59.61 -37.14 27.69
C ARG A 41 -60.88 -36.63 27.00
N ALA A 42 -61.34 -35.45 27.40
CA ALA A 42 -62.46 -34.76 26.79
C ALA A 42 -62.06 -34.05 25.49
N ILE A 43 -60.77 -33.83 25.25
CA ILE A 43 -60.20 -33.37 23.97
C ILE A 43 -59.08 -34.33 23.54
N GLY A 44 -58.93 -34.55 22.23
CA GLY A 44 -57.99 -35.54 21.69
C GLY A 44 -56.54 -35.07 21.57
N THR A 45 -56.30 -33.77 21.64
CA THR A 45 -54.98 -33.15 21.44
C THR A 45 -54.65 -32.23 22.61
N ALA A 46 -53.40 -32.27 23.08
CA ALA A 46 -52.91 -31.34 24.09
C ALA A 46 -53.03 -29.90 23.55
N PRO A 47 -53.52 -28.95 24.36
CA PRO A 47 -53.57 -27.56 23.94
C PRO A 47 -52.14 -27.03 23.76
N LEU A 48 -51.89 -26.40 22.62
CA LEU A 48 -50.66 -25.64 22.40
C LEU A 48 -50.75 -24.36 23.22
N VAL A 49 -50.16 -24.37 24.41
CA VAL A 49 -49.95 -23.16 25.22
C VAL A 49 -48.67 -22.52 24.71
N PHE A 50 -48.79 -21.46 23.94
CA PHE A 50 -47.66 -20.59 23.65
C PHE A 50 -47.37 -19.78 24.90
N ASP A 51 -46.26 -20.09 25.55
CA ASP A 51 -45.75 -19.30 26.65
C ASP A 51 -45.21 -17.99 26.08
N THR A 52 -45.97 -16.92 26.21
CA THR A 52 -45.54 -15.56 25.85
C THR A 52 -44.71 -14.91 26.97
N SER A 53 -44.27 -15.67 27.98
CA SER A 53 -43.42 -15.16 29.07
C SER A 53 -41.93 -15.09 28.73
N ASP A 54 -41.52 -15.52 27.53
CA ASP A 54 -40.22 -15.18 26.98
C ASP A 54 -40.17 -13.68 26.71
N THR A 55 -39.85 -12.93 27.75
CA THR A 55 -39.41 -11.54 27.69
C THR A 55 -38.01 -11.50 27.08
N GLN A 56 -37.83 -11.99 25.85
CA GLN A 56 -36.84 -11.35 24.99
C GLN A 56 -37.33 -9.92 24.84
N THR A 57 -36.71 -9.04 25.62
CA THR A 57 -37.11 -7.65 25.64
C THR A 57 -36.75 -7.05 24.28
N SER A 58 -37.54 -6.08 23.80
CA SER A 58 -37.17 -5.36 22.58
C SER A 58 -35.74 -4.80 22.65
N ALA A 59 -35.26 -4.51 23.86
CA ALA A 59 -33.90 -4.04 24.12
C ALA A 59 -32.80 -5.07 23.76
N ASP A 60 -33.01 -6.36 23.98
CA ASP A 60 -32.03 -7.40 23.63
C ASP A 60 -31.92 -7.54 22.10
N PHE A 61 -33.06 -7.55 21.42
CA PHE A 61 -33.13 -7.53 19.96
C PHE A 61 -32.49 -6.26 19.37
N ASP A 62 -32.83 -5.08 19.91
CA ASP A 62 -32.26 -3.81 19.46
C ASP A 62 -30.73 -3.77 19.67
N SER A 63 -30.23 -4.38 20.74
CA SER A 63 -28.80 -4.50 21.01
C SER A 63 -28.09 -5.41 19.99
N GLU A 64 -28.65 -6.58 19.69
CA GLU A 64 -28.10 -7.49 18.68
C GLU A 64 -28.12 -6.89 17.27
N VAL A 65 -29.21 -6.18 16.92
CA VAL A 65 -29.32 -5.46 15.64
C VAL A 65 -28.29 -4.34 15.59
N ALA A 66 -28.12 -3.56 16.66
CA ALA A 66 -27.12 -2.49 16.71
C ALA A 66 -25.69 -3.04 16.59
N LEU A 67 -25.39 -4.16 17.26
CA LEU A 67 -24.10 -4.85 17.17
C LEU A 67 -23.84 -5.32 15.73
N THR A 68 -24.82 -5.97 15.12
CA THR A 68 -24.71 -6.50 13.75
C THR A 68 -24.57 -5.35 12.73
N ALA A 69 -25.35 -4.29 12.88
CA ALA A 69 -25.26 -3.09 12.04
C ALA A 69 -23.89 -2.43 12.17
N LYS A 70 -23.34 -2.36 13.39
CA LYS A 70 -21.99 -1.85 13.62
C LYS A 70 -20.93 -2.73 12.95
N MET A 71 -21.00 -4.05 13.10
CA MET A 71 -20.05 -4.97 12.45
C MET A 71 -20.09 -4.84 10.92
N LEU A 72 -21.28 -4.70 10.33
CA LEU A 72 -21.45 -4.46 8.90
C LEU A 72 -20.85 -3.11 8.48
N ALA A 73 -21.12 -2.04 9.24
CA ALA A 73 -20.57 -0.72 8.97
C ALA A 73 -19.04 -0.72 9.04
N ASP A 74 -18.46 -1.28 10.11
CA ASP A 74 -17.01 -1.39 10.29
C ASP A 74 -16.37 -2.21 9.16
N GLY A 75 -17.02 -3.31 8.74
CA GLY A 75 -16.57 -4.12 7.60
C GLY A 75 -16.60 -3.36 6.27
N ILE A 76 -17.66 -2.59 6.00
CA ILE A 76 -17.76 -1.75 4.80
C ILE A 76 -16.69 -0.67 4.80
N VAL A 77 -16.48 0.01 5.94
CA VAL A 77 -15.44 1.05 6.06
C VAL A 77 -14.06 0.45 5.87
N ALA A 78 -13.75 -0.67 6.53
CA ALA A 78 -12.47 -1.35 6.39
C ALA A 78 -12.20 -1.74 4.92
N HIS A 79 -13.20 -2.33 4.25
CA HIS A 79 -13.07 -2.69 2.84
C HIS A 79 -12.86 -1.47 1.93
N ALA A 80 -13.62 -0.39 2.15
CA ALA A 80 -13.49 0.85 1.40
C ALA A 80 -12.11 1.50 1.60
N VAL A 81 -11.59 1.51 2.83
CA VAL A 81 -10.24 2.01 3.14
C VAL A 81 -9.17 1.17 2.46
N THR A 82 -9.26 -0.16 2.54
CA THR A 82 -8.31 -1.05 1.84
C THR A 82 -8.34 -0.83 0.33
N ALA A 83 -9.53 -0.73 -0.26
CA ALA A 83 -9.69 -0.49 -1.70
C ALA A 83 -9.14 0.89 -2.11
N ALA A 84 -9.31 1.92 -1.28
CA ALA A 84 -8.78 3.26 -1.56
C ALA A 84 -7.25 3.36 -1.37
N VAL A 85 -6.69 2.63 -0.41
CA VAL A 85 -5.25 2.66 -0.10
C VAL A 85 -4.44 1.80 -1.08
N ALA A 86 -5.01 0.70 -1.58
CA ALA A 86 -4.33 -0.20 -2.52
C ALA A 86 -3.69 0.50 -3.74
N PRO A 87 -4.39 1.36 -4.51
CA PRO A 87 -3.78 2.05 -5.65
C PRO A 87 -2.70 3.04 -5.21
N ILE A 88 -2.86 3.72 -4.07
CA ILE A 88 -1.87 4.67 -3.53
C ILE A 88 -0.58 3.95 -3.17
N VAL A 89 -0.69 2.76 -2.55
CA VAL A 89 0.48 1.93 -2.22
C VAL A 89 1.18 1.45 -3.48
N ALA A 90 0.42 1.00 -4.49
CA ALA A 90 0.98 0.57 -5.77
C ALA A 90 1.72 1.72 -6.49
N GLU A 91 1.12 2.92 -6.54
CA GLU A 91 1.76 4.11 -7.13
C GLU A 91 3.01 4.52 -6.36
N ARG A 92 2.97 4.51 -5.01
CA ARG A 92 4.14 4.77 -4.18
C ARG A 92 5.28 3.81 -4.49
N ASP A 93 5.00 2.52 -4.57
CA ASP A 93 6.01 1.50 -4.82
C ASP A 93 6.61 1.63 -6.23
N GLU A 94 5.80 1.98 -7.23
CA GLU A 94 6.29 2.32 -8.58
C GLU A 94 7.21 3.54 -8.57
N LEU A 95 6.85 4.61 -7.85
CA LEU A 95 7.66 5.82 -7.73
C LEU A 95 8.98 5.55 -7.00
N ILE A 96 8.97 4.71 -5.96
CA ILE A 96 10.20 4.28 -5.26
C ILE A 96 11.11 3.52 -6.23
N GLY A 97 10.56 2.61 -7.05
CA GLY A 97 11.33 1.91 -8.07
C GLY A 97 11.98 2.85 -9.09
N LYS A 98 11.21 3.81 -9.62
CA LYS A 98 11.72 4.83 -10.55
C LYS A 98 12.79 5.72 -9.93
N LEU A 99 12.66 6.06 -8.64
CA LEU A 99 13.66 6.84 -7.92
C LEU A 99 14.97 6.06 -7.80
N ALA A 100 14.92 4.79 -7.41
CA ALA A 100 16.11 3.95 -7.31
C ALA A 100 16.84 3.81 -8.66
N GLU A 101 16.11 3.59 -9.76
CA GLU A 101 16.71 3.57 -11.11
C GLU A 101 17.33 4.91 -11.52
N ALA A 102 16.71 6.03 -11.12
CA ALA A 102 17.24 7.36 -11.40
C ALA A 102 18.51 7.65 -10.59
N GLU A 103 18.55 7.23 -9.32
CA GLU A 103 19.73 7.35 -8.45
C GLU A 103 20.90 6.52 -8.97
N GLU A 104 20.65 5.30 -9.46
CA GLU A 104 21.68 4.45 -10.07
C GLU A 104 22.28 5.13 -11.32
N LYS A 105 21.43 5.63 -12.23
CA LYS A 105 21.88 6.36 -13.43
C LYS A 105 22.64 7.63 -13.08
N LEU A 106 22.24 8.33 -12.02
CA LEU A 106 22.91 9.53 -11.55
C LEU A 106 24.31 9.19 -11.01
N PHE A 107 24.41 8.12 -10.21
CA PHE A 107 25.70 7.63 -9.72
C PHE A 107 26.64 7.22 -10.87
N GLU A 108 26.14 6.49 -11.87
CA GLU A 108 26.93 6.15 -13.07
C GLU A 108 27.37 7.40 -13.83
N ALA A 109 26.48 8.37 -14.02
CA ALA A 109 26.79 9.62 -14.71
C ALA A 109 27.83 10.46 -13.95
N GLU A 110 27.75 10.52 -12.62
CA GLU A 110 28.73 11.19 -11.77
C GLU A 110 30.11 10.52 -11.89
N ALA A 111 30.17 9.18 -11.83
CA ALA A 111 31.42 8.45 -12.02
C ALA A 111 32.02 8.67 -13.42
N HIS A 112 31.18 8.75 -14.46
CA HIS A 112 31.64 9.09 -15.80
C HIS A 112 32.20 10.50 -15.89
N LEU A 113 31.55 11.48 -15.26
CA LEU A 113 32.03 12.87 -15.22
C LEU A 113 33.34 12.99 -14.45
N GLU A 114 33.49 12.29 -13.33
CA GLU A 114 34.73 12.28 -12.55
C GLU A 114 35.91 11.71 -13.37
N ASN A 115 35.70 10.57 -14.03
CA ASN A 115 36.71 9.97 -14.90
C ASN A 115 37.07 10.90 -16.08
N ALA A 116 36.08 11.50 -16.73
CA ALA A 116 36.32 12.44 -17.83
C ALA A 116 37.08 13.70 -17.36
N ALA A 117 36.77 14.22 -16.17
CA ALA A 117 37.50 15.34 -15.59
C ALA A 117 38.96 14.98 -15.27
N PHE A 118 39.19 13.76 -14.77
CA PHE A 118 40.54 13.25 -14.53
C PHE A 118 41.34 13.11 -15.84
N ASP A 119 40.75 12.55 -16.88
CA ASP A 119 41.39 12.39 -18.18
C ASP A 119 41.75 13.76 -18.80
N MET A 120 40.81 14.71 -18.78
CA MET A 120 41.06 16.07 -19.23
C MET A 120 42.18 16.76 -18.45
N ALA A 121 42.22 16.60 -17.12
CA ALA A 121 43.28 17.15 -16.30
C ALA A 121 44.64 16.52 -16.63
N SER A 122 44.67 15.20 -16.87
CA SER A 122 45.89 14.49 -17.27
C SER A 122 46.40 14.94 -18.64
N GLU A 123 45.51 15.14 -19.61
CA GLU A 123 45.85 15.66 -20.94
C GLU A 123 46.37 17.10 -20.88
N GLN A 124 45.73 17.96 -20.08
CA GLN A 124 46.22 19.33 -19.86
C GLN A 124 47.60 19.35 -19.21
N GLU A 125 47.87 18.50 -18.22
CA GLU A 125 49.20 18.42 -17.59
C GLU A 125 50.27 18.01 -18.60
N LYS A 126 49.97 17.01 -19.46
CA LYS A 126 50.89 16.59 -20.54
C LYS A 126 51.15 17.71 -21.53
N ALA A 127 50.10 18.43 -21.95
CA ALA A 127 50.23 19.57 -22.86
C ALA A 127 51.13 20.65 -22.27
N ILE A 128 50.89 21.05 -21.02
CA ILE A 128 51.71 22.06 -20.32
C ILE A 128 53.16 21.58 -20.20
N ARG A 129 53.40 20.31 -19.87
CA ARG A 129 54.76 19.76 -19.77
C ARG A 129 55.49 19.84 -21.10
N ASN A 130 54.84 19.44 -22.19
CA ASN A 130 55.41 19.52 -23.53
C ASN A 130 55.71 20.98 -23.94
N GLU A 131 54.84 21.93 -23.59
CA GLU A 131 55.08 23.35 -23.84
C GLU A 131 56.27 23.90 -23.05
N VAL A 132 56.42 23.48 -21.78
CA VAL A 132 57.57 23.86 -20.95
C VAL A 132 58.87 23.28 -21.51
N GLU A 133 58.87 22.02 -21.95
CA GLU A 133 60.03 21.39 -22.59
C GLU A 133 60.40 22.11 -23.89
N ALA A 134 59.43 22.40 -24.76
CA ALA A 134 59.66 23.14 -25.99
C ALA A 134 60.16 24.58 -25.73
N ALA A 135 59.68 25.25 -24.68
CA ALA A 135 60.17 26.56 -24.28
C ALA A 135 61.63 26.50 -23.79
N ALA A 136 62.00 25.45 -23.06
CA ALA A 136 63.38 25.23 -22.62
C ALA A 136 64.32 25.00 -23.83
N GLU A 137 63.91 24.19 -24.80
CA GLU A 137 64.66 23.97 -26.05
C GLU A 137 64.82 25.27 -26.85
N LEU A 138 63.76 26.08 -26.95
CA LEU A 138 63.82 27.38 -27.62
C LEU A 138 64.81 28.34 -26.94
N ASP A 139 64.84 28.37 -25.61
CA ASP A 139 65.81 29.18 -24.86
C ASP A 139 67.24 28.68 -25.02
N GLU A 140 67.47 27.36 -25.12
CA GLU A 140 68.78 26.81 -25.45
C GLU A 140 69.23 27.21 -26.87
N LEU A 141 68.34 27.08 -27.85
CA LEU A 141 68.60 27.51 -29.23
C LEU A 141 68.91 29.02 -29.30
N ARG A 142 68.16 29.85 -28.57
CA ARG A 142 68.40 31.30 -28.48
C ARG A 142 69.78 31.64 -27.93
N LYS A 143 70.35 30.81 -27.05
CA LYS A 143 71.73 30.97 -26.56
C LYS A 143 72.76 30.50 -27.58
N ARG A 144 72.51 29.41 -28.30
CA ARG A 144 73.45 28.83 -29.28
C ARG A 144 73.54 29.60 -30.59
N VAL A 145 72.45 30.22 -31.06
CA VAL A 145 72.44 31.01 -32.30
C VAL A 145 73.53 32.10 -32.32
N PRO A 146 73.65 32.99 -31.32
CA PRO A 146 74.69 34.02 -31.34
C PRO A 146 76.11 33.44 -31.24
N GLU A 147 76.30 32.31 -30.55
CA GLU A 147 77.60 31.62 -30.50
C GLU A 147 78.00 31.11 -31.89
N LEU A 148 77.07 30.51 -32.62
CA LEU A 148 77.30 30.04 -33.98
C LEU A 148 77.52 31.19 -34.96
N GLU A 149 76.76 32.28 -34.83
CA GLU A 149 76.95 33.50 -35.63
C GLU A 149 78.35 34.11 -35.40
N ALA A 150 78.81 34.16 -34.14
CA ALA A 150 80.15 34.63 -33.81
C ALA A 150 81.24 33.71 -34.41
N ALA A 151 81.10 32.40 -34.28
CA ALA A 151 82.03 31.43 -34.85
C ALA A 151 82.10 31.52 -36.39
N LEU A 152 80.95 31.73 -37.06
CA LEU A 152 80.89 31.94 -38.50
C LEU A 152 81.61 33.24 -38.92
N ALA A 153 81.37 34.34 -38.19
CA ALA A 153 82.03 35.63 -38.44
C ALA A 153 83.56 35.53 -38.26
N GLU A 154 84.04 34.72 -37.32
CA GLU A 154 85.46 34.48 -37.12
C GLU A 154 86.06 33.62 -38.24
N ALA A 155 85.40 32.52 -38.61
CA ALA A 155 85.83 31.63 -39.69
C ALA A 155 85.91 32.34 -41.05
N THR A 156 84.95 33.22 -41.35
CA THR A 156 84.94 34.03 -42.58
C THR A 156 86.10 35.03 -42.63
N LYS A 157 86.42 35.71 -41.51
CA LYS A 157 87.61 36.58 -41.41
C LYS A 157 88.91 35.80 -41.63
N ALA A 158 89.04 34.62 -41.00
CA ALA A 158 90.21 33.77 -41.15
C ALA A 158 90.39 33.26 -42.59
N GLY A 159 89.28 32.90 -43.27
CA GLY A 159 89.28 32.50 -44.68
C GLY A 159 89.71 33.65 -45.61
N ALA A 160 89.16 34.85 -45.42
CA ALA A 160 89.53 36.04 -46.20
C ALA A 160 91.03 36.39 -46.04
N ALA A 161 91.57 36.30 -44.81
CA ALA A 161 92.98 36.55 -44.55
C ALA A 161 93.92 35.54 -45.22
N LYS A 162 93.48 34.27 -45.41
CA LYS A 162 94.23 33.26 -46.16
C LYS A 162 94.18 33.47 -47.68
N ALA A 163 93.07 33.99 -48.21
CA ALA A 163 92.92 34.26 -49.65
C ALA A 163 93.81 35.42 -50.14
N ILE A 164 94.11 36.41 -49.30
CA ILE A 164 94.95 37.57 -49.64
C ILE A 164 96.46 37.22 -49.67
N LYS A 165 96.86 36.08 -49.07
CA LYS A 165 98.26 35.63 -49.00
C LYS A 165 98.67 34.63 -50.09
N LYS A 166 97.79 34.35 -51.05
CA LYS A 166 98.06 33.53 -52.24
C LYS A 166 98.15 34.41 -53.47
#